data_AF-A0A225WUG9-F1
#
_entry.id   AF-A0A225WUG9-F1
#
_cell.length_a   1.000
_cell.length_b   1.000
_cell.length_c   1.000
_cell.angle_alpha   90.00
_cell.angle_beta   90.00
_cell.angle_gamma   90.00
#
_symmetry.space_group_name_H-M   'P 1'
#
loop_
_entity.id
_entity.type
_entity.pdbx_description
1 polymer ?
#
loop_
_entity_poly.entity_id
_entity_poly.type
_entity_poly.pdbx_seq_one_letter_code
_entity_poly.pdbx_strand_id
1 'polypeptide(L)'
;MNKNDSAYNRSPSAKSQVDCTHWIGPFRITAAHPHSLENEHLITGRKYEVHAWSLKFYADRELDVAEEFLELVANQGMQIRVEEFVDHRFNMEAPCGQQAIENSWEPLTTLLQDVPEKVRDYVLASGDDELIDQVD
;
A
#
# COMPACT_ATOMS: atom_id res chain seq x y z
N MET A 1 -6.51 -1.97 41.76
CA MET A 1 -6.66 -0.99 40.66
C MET A 1 -5.64 -1.36 39.58
N ASN A 2 -6.12 -1.79 38.42
CA ASN A 2 -5.34 -2.27 37.27
C ASN A 2 -4.32 -1.24 36.77
N LYS A 3 -3.11 -1.70 36.45
CA LYS A 3 -2.25 -1.09 35.43
C LYS A 3 -1.98 -2.15 34.36
N ASN A 4 -3.00 -2.50 33.60
CA ASN A 4 -2.84 -3.35 32.43
C ASN A 4 -2.17 -2.51 31.33
N ASP A 5 -0.96 -2.90 30.95
CA ASP A 5 -0.54 -3.11 29.57
C ASP A 5 -1.14 -2.16 28.51
N SER A 6 -0.46 -1.04 28.28
CA SER A 6 -0.77 -0.12 27.16
C SER A 6 0.41 0.10 26.20
N ALA A 7 1.55 -0.55 26.42
CA ALA A 7 2.71 -0.45 25.53
C ALA A 7 2.67 -1.45 24.35
N TYR A 8 1.82 -2.48 24.40
CA TYR A 8 1.95 -3.63 23.49
C TYR A 8 1.09 -3.59 22.22
N ASN A 9 0.26 -2.57 22.01
CA ASN A 9 -0.73 -2.56 20.91
C ASN A 9 -0.72 -1.27 20.07
N ARG A 10 0.46 -0.69 19.79
CA ARG A 10 0.56 0.38 18.79
C ARG A 10 1.27 -0.14 17.55
N SER A 11 0.49 -0.48 16.53
CA SER A 11 1.05 -0.79 15.21
C SER A 11 1.63 0.50 14.61
N PRO A 12 2.93 0.51 14.24
CA PRO A 12 3.55 1.64 13.58
C PRO A 12 3.00 1.78 12.16
N SER A 13 2.94 3.03 11.69
CA SER A 13 2.66 3.36 10.31
C SER A 13 3.75 4.27 9.79
N ALA A 14 4.17 4.07 8.55
CA ALA A 14 5.09 4.98 7.89
C ALA A 14 4.36 5.71 6.76
N LYS A 15 4.80 6.94 6.51
CA LYS A 15 4.35 7.75 5.40
C LYS A 15 5.29 7.50 4.24
N SER A 16 4.81 6.84 3.20
CA SER A 16 5.56 6.60 1.97
C SER A 16 5.16 7.59 0.90
N GLN A 17 6.15 8.16 0.23
CA GLN A 17 5.94 8.83 -1.04
C GLN A 17 5.85 7.77 -2.13
N VAL A 18 4.70 7.71 -2.80
CA VAL A 18 4.43 6.75 -3.87
C VAL A 18 4.53 7.50 -5.19
N ASP A 19 5.33 6.98 -6.12
CA ASP A 19 5.40 7.52 -7.48
C ASP A 19 4.06 7.28 -8.21
N CYS A 20 3.22 8.32 -8.25
CA CYS A 20 1.93 8.32 -8.93
C CYS A 20 2.01 8.60 -10.45
N THR A 21 3.21 8.80 -11.01
CA THR A 21 3.37 9.10 -12.45
C THR A 21 3.27 7.86 -13.34
N HIS A 22 3.48 6.67 -12.76
CA HIS A 22 3.40 5.40 -13.44
C HIS A 22 2.12 4.65 -13.04
N TRP A 23 1.19 4.51 -14.00
CA TRP A 23 0.01 3.66 -13.81
C TRP A 23 0.42 2.20 -13.82
N ILE A 24 0.10 1.48 -12.74
CA ILE A 24 0.35 0.05 -12.64
C ILE A 24 -0.90 -0.69 -13.11
N GLY A 25 -0.71 -1.57 -14.11
CA GLY A 25 -1.56 -2.70 -14.44
C GLY A 25 -3.04 -2.42 -14.79
N PRO A 26 -3.66 -3.27 -15.61
CA PRO A 26 -5.10 -3.41 -15.61
C PRO A 26 -5.52 -4.28 -14.41
N PHE A 27 -6.39 -3.73 -13.57
CA PHE A 27 -7.02 -4.43 -12.45
C PHE A 27 -8.50 -4.68 -12.73
N ARG A 28 -9.04 -5.78 -12.22
CA ARG A 28 -10.47 -6.06 -12.27
C ARG A 28 -11.13 -5.53 -11.00
N ILE A 29 -12.17 -4.72 -11.14
CA ILE A 29 -13.00 -4.33 -10.00
C ILE A 29 -13.88 -5.53 -9.61
N THR A 30 -13.77 -5.99 -8.37
CA THR A 30 -14.53 -7.15 -7.85
C THR A 30 -15.68 -6.72 -6.94
N ALA A 31 -15.54 -5.60 -6.23
CA ALA A 31 -16.58 -5.06 -5.37
C ALA A 31 -16.51 -3.54 -5.27
N ALA A 32 -17.66 -2.94 -4.95
CA ALA A 32 -17.74 -1.52 -4.61
C ALA A 32 -18.24 -1.38 -3.16
N HIS A 33 -17.48 -0.66 -2.36
CA HIS A 33 -17.80 -0.30 -0.98
C HIS A 33 -18.20 1.19 -0.91
N PRO A 34 -18.80 1.66 0.21
CA PRO A 34 -19.27 3.05 0.32
C PRO A 34 -18.21 4.12 0.06
N HIS A 35 -16.93 3.84 0.35
CA HIS A 35 -15.83 4.81 0.24
C HIS A 35 -14.61 4.27 -0.52
N SER A 36 -14.70 3.08 -1.11
CA SER A 36 -13.57 2.36 -1.69
C SER A 36 -14.04 1.33 -2.71
N LEU A 37 -13.11 0.87 -3.54
CA LEU A 37 -13.31 -0.17 -4.54
C LEU A 37 -12.32 -1.31 -4.27
N GLU A 38 -12.81 -2.54 -4.35
CA GLU A 38 -11.97 -3.73 -4.29
C GLU A 38 -11.48 -4.06 -5.70
N ASN A 39 -10.17 -4.08 -5.85
CA ASN A 39 -9.46 -4.34 -7.09
C ASN A 39 -8.71 -5.66 -6.98
N GLU A 40 -8.81 -6.49 -8.01
CA GLU A 40 -8.12 -7.76 -8.11
C GLU A 40 -7.08 -7.71 -9.22
N HIS A 41 -5.86 -8.12 -8.89
CA HIS A 41 -4.79 -8.29 -9.85
C HIS A 41 -5.02 -9.55 -10.69
N LEU A 42 -5.07 -9.41 -12.02
CA LEU A 42 -5.50 -10.49 -12.93
C LEU A 42 -4.65 -11.78 -12.87
N ILE A 43 -3.35 -11.66 -12.58
CA ILE A 43 -2.44 -12.81 -12.51
C ILE A 43 -2.37 -13.42 -11.12
N THR A 44 -2.03 -12.61 -10.11
CA THR A 44 -1.81 -13.06 -8.74
C THR A 44 -3.11 -13.29 -7.97
N GLY A 45 -4.25 -12.77 -8.45
CA GLY A 45 -5.54 -12.79 -7.75
C GLY A 45 -5.54 -11.97 -6.45
N ARG A 46 -4.48 -11.19 -6.18
CA ARG A 46 -4.39 -10.37 -4.97
C ARG A 46 -5.41 -9.25 -5.04
N LYS A 47 -6.06 -9.01 -3.89
CA LYS A 47 -7.08 -7.99 -3.74
C LYS A 47 -6.55 -6.79 -2.99
N TYR A 48 -6.93 -5.61 -3.46
CA TYR A 48 -6.53 -4.32 -2.94
C TYR A 48 -7.77 -3.45 -2.78
N GLU A 49 -7.88 -2.77 -1.66
CA GLU A 49 -8.93 -1.78 -1.45
C GLU A 49 -8.37 -0.40 -1.75
N VAL A 50 -8.91 0.28 -2.76
CA VAL A 50 -8.42 1.59 -3.21
C VAL A 50 -9.55 2.60 -3.32
N HIS A 51 -9.22 3.89 -3.19
CA HIS A 51 -10.17 4.95 -3.42
C HIS A 51 -10.40 5.17 -4.93
N ALA A 52 -11.62 5.54 -5.32
CA ALA A 52 -11.98 5.71 -6.73
C ALA A 52 -11.14 6.77 -7.47
N TRP A 53 -10.58 7.74 -6.75
CA TRP A 53 -9.68 8.76 -7.32
C TRP A 53 -8.35 8.19 -7.82
N SER A 54 -7.88 7.09 -7.24
CA SER A 54 -6.63 6.44 -7.62
C SER A 54 -6.78 5.54 -8.85
N LEU A 55 -7.93 5.58 -9.53
CA LEU A 55 -8.24 4.69 -10.65
C LEU A 55 -8.46 5.44 -11.94
N LYS A 56 -7.97 4.82 -13.02
CA LYS A 56 -8.32 5.17 -14.38
C LYS A 56 -9.30 4.12 -14.91
N PHE A 57 -10.57 4.49 -15.00
CA PHE A 57 -11.60 3.57 -15.49
C PHE A 57 -11.39 3.26 -16.98
N TYR A 58 -11.35 1.97 -17.28
CA TYR A 58 -11.41 1.44 -18.63
C TYR A 58 -12.41 0.29 -18.63
N ALA A 59 -13.39 0.35 -19.53
CA ALA A 59 -14.41 -0.67 -19.68
C ALA A 59 -14.66 -0.88 -21.16
N ASP A 60 -14.35 -2.08 -21.64
CA ASP A 60 -14.61 -2.51 -23.01
C ASP A 60 -15.26 -3.90 -22.94
N ARG A 61 -16.41 -4.04 -23.59
CA ARG A 61 -17.21 -5.28 -23.57
C ARG A 61 -16.67 -6.33 -24.54
N GLU A 62 -15.83 -5.92 -25.48
CA GLU A 62 -15.16 -6.77 -26.46
C GLU A 62 -13.73 -7.09 -26.02
N LEU A 63 -13.25 -6.52 -24.90
CA LEU A 63 -11.98 -6.87 -24.31
C LEU A 63 -12.05 -8.28 -23.74
N ASP A 64 -11.68 -9.24 -24.57
CA ASP A 64 -11.39 -10.59 -24.13
C ASP A 64 -10.07 -10.55 -23.33
N VAL A 65 -10.08 -11.13 -22.12
CA VAL A 65 -8.87 -11.27 -21.29
C VAL A 65 -8.07 -12.42 -21.87
N ALA A 66 -7.51 -12.20 -23.06
CA ALA A 66 -6.73 -13.16 -23.81
C ALA A 66 -5.35 -13.38 -23.19
N GLU A 67 -4.69 -14.46 -23.58
CA GLU A 67 -3.34 -14.83 -23.13
C GLU A 67 -2.33 -13.70 -23.35
N GLU A 68 -2.38 -13.01 -24.49
CA GLU A 68 -1.51 -11.85 -24.78
C GLU A 68 -1.71 -10.68 -23.79
N PHE A 69 -2.93 -10.46 -23.32
CA PHE A 69 -3.22 -9.43 -22.33
C PHE A 69 -2.63 -9.80 -20.97
N LEU A 70 -2.76 -11.08 -20.56
CA LEU A 70 -2.16 -11.59 -19.33
C LEU A 70 -0.63 -11.58 -19.40
N GLU A 71 -0.03 -11.89 -20.54
CA GLU A 71 1.42 -11.77 -20.76
C GLU A 71 1.89 -10.32 -20.62
N LEU A 72 1.15 -9.35 -21.15
CA LEU A 72 1.46 -7.93 -20.95
C LEU A 72 1.45 -7.54 -19.47
N VAL A 73 0.44 -7.98 -18.72
CA VAL A 73 0.37 -7.73 -17.27
C VAL A 73 1.53 -8.43 -16.54
N ALA A 74 1.92 -9.63 -16.97
CA ALA A 74 3.00 -10.40 -16.36
C ALA A 74 4.34 -9.69 -16.57
N ASN A 75 4.53 -9.11 -17.75
CA ASN A 75 5.76 -8.43 -18.15
C ASN A 75 5.88 -7.02 -17.55
N GLN A 76 4.77 -6.36 -17.17
CA GLN A 76 4.82 -5.05 -16.51
C GLN A 76 5.36 -5.14 -15.08
N GLY A 77 5.07 -6.23 -14.37
CA GLY A 77 5.47 -6.40 -12.97
C GLY A 77 4.71 -5.46 -12.01
N MET A 78 4.28 -5.98 -10.87
CA MET A 78 3.64 -5.17 -9.83
C MET A 78 4.74 -4.61 -8.91
N GLN A 79 5.35 -3.48 -9.29
CA GLN A 79 6.27 -2.76 -8.41
C GLN A 79 5.62 -1.48 -7.92
N ILE A 80 5.08 -1.52 -6.70
CA ILE A 80 4.81 -0.28 -5.95
C ILE A 80 6.17 0.36 -5.70
N ARG A 81 6.47 1.44 -6.43
CA ARG A 81 7.71 2.18 -6.26
C ARG A 81 7.49 3.22 -5.17
N VAL A 82 7.76 2.82 -3.93
CA VAL A 82 7.98 3.79 -2.85
C VAL A 82 9.26 4.54 -3.19
N GLU A 83 9.22 5.86 -3.34
CA GLU A 83 10.42 6.66 -3.61
C GLU A 83 11.25 6.79 -2.33
N GLU A 84 10.60 7.25 -1.27
CA GLU A 84 11.17 7.43 0.06
C GLU A 84 10.09 7.34 1.14
N PHE A 85 10.53 7.06 2.37
CA PHE A 85 9.72 7.19 3.56
C PHE A 85 10.00 8.56 4.19
N VAL A 86 8.95 9.35 4.38
CA VAL A 86 9.07 10.75 4.80
C VAL A 86 8.75 10.96 6.28
N ASP A 87 8.02 10.03 6.90
CA ASP A 87 7.60 10.14 8.30
C ASP A 87 7.15 8.78 8.88
N HIS A 88 7.09 8.64 10.21
CA HIS A 88 6.52 7.47 10.89
C HIS A 88 5.77 7.86 12.17
N ARG A 89 4.75 7.09 12.54
CA ARG A 89 3.94 7.33 13.75
C ARG A 89 3.47 6.04 14.42
N PHE A 90 3.40 6.08 15.74
CA PHE A 90 2.78 5.04 16.58
C PHE A 90 1.38 5.50 16.98
N ASN A 91 0.36 4.85 16.39
CA ASN A 91 -1.06 5.21 16.37
C ASN A 91 -1.57 6.09 17.55
N MET A 92 -1.89 7.35 17.27
CA MET A 92 -3.00 8.05 17.93
C MET A 92 -4.06 8.28 16.84
N GLU A 93 -5.16 7.51 16.93
CA GLU A 93 -6.40 7.64 16.16
C GLU A 93 -6.20 8.10 14.70
N ALA A 94 -5.92 7.14 13.81
CA ALA A 94 -5.77 7.39 12.38
C ALA A 94 -7.00 8.11 11.77
N PRO A 95 -6.84 9.30 11.17
CA PRO A 95 -7.50 9.52 9.90
C PRO A 95 -6.72 8.69 8.87
N CYS A 96 -7.35 7.65 8.34
CA CYS A 96 -7.10 7.26 6.94
C CYS A 96 -7.44 8.50 6.10
N GLY A 97 -6.47 9.39 5.94
CA GLY A 97 -6.73 10.75 5.48
C GLY A 97 -5.46 11.34 4.88
N GLN A 98 -5.43 11.29 3.55
CA GLN A 98 -4.55 12.01 2.63
C GLN A 98 -4.03 13.34 3.21
N GLN A 99 -2.71 13.47 3.34
CA GLN A 99 -2.07 14.77 3.29
C GLN A 99 -0.88 14.73 2.33
N ALA A 100 -1.08 15.47 1.24
CA ALA A 100 -0.33 15.55 -0.02
C ALA A 100 -0.67 14.45 -1.03
N ILE A 101 -0.89 14.87 -2.27
CA ILE A 101 -1.38 14.10 -3.42
C ILE A 101 -0.52 12.87 -3.77
N GLU A 102 0.66 12.73 -3.15
CA GLU A 102 1.68 11.72 -3.43
C GLU A 102 2.08 10.90 -2.18
N ASN A 103 1.53 11.21 -1.00
CA ASN A 103 1.94 10.55 0.25
C ASN A 103 0.79 9.79 0.92
N SER A 104 1.01 8.50 1.18
CA SER A 104 0.07 7.62 1.88
C SER A 104 0.61 7.22 3.25
N TRP A 105 -0.27 7.10 4.24
CA TRP A 105 0.04 6.50 5.54
C TRP A 105 -0.33 5.02 5.47
N GLU A 106 0.67 4.15 5.58
CA GLU A 106 0.45 2.70 5.50
C GLU A 106 0.96 1.99 6.75
N PRO A 107 0.27 0.93 7.21
CA PRO A 107 0.79 0.08 8.28
C PRO A 107 2.16 -0.46 7.92
N LEU A 108 3.08 -0.46 8.89
CA LEU A 108 4.44 -0.96 8.66
C LEU A 108 4.45 -2.42 8.18
N THR A 109 3.49 -3.23 8.63
CA THR A 109 3.29 -4.61 8.19
C THR A 109 2.98 -4.74 6.70
N THR A 110 2.22 -3.79 6.13
CA THR A 110 1.91 -3.75 4.70
C THR A 110 3.15 -3.36 3.90
N LEU A 111 3.84 -2.32 4.35
CA LEU A 111 5.08 -1.85 3.73
C LEU A 111 6.20 -2.88 3.76
N LEU A 112 6.29 -3.71 4.80
CA LEU A 112 7.24 -4.82 4.86
C LEU A 112 6.94 -5.93 3.85
N GLN A 113 5.66 -6.10 3.47
CA GLN A 113 5.29 -7.05 2.41
C GLN A 113 5.58 -6.50 1.02
N ASP A 114 5.41 -5.19 0.82
CA ASP A 114 5.51 -4.55 -0.48
C ASP A 114 6.95 -4.09 -0.82
N VAL A 115 7.66 -3.48 0.14
CA VAL A 115 9.00 -2.89 -0.04
C VAL A 115 9.95 -3.17 1.15
N PRO A 116 10.22 -4.44 1.49
CA PRO A 116 10.98 -4.81 2.69
C PRO A 116 12.37 -4.16 2.78
N GLU A 117 13.09 -4.05 1.66
CA GLU A 117 14.43 -3.45 1.62
C GLU A 117 14.39 -1.97 2.01
N LYS A 118 13.46 -1.19 1.43
CA LYS A 118 13.32 0.23 1.73
C LYS A 118 12.88 0.49 3.16
N VAL A 119 12.02 -0.38 3.70
CA VAL A 119 11.60 -0.27 5.11
C VAL A 119 12.79 -0.45 6.03
N ARG A 120 13.62 -1.47 5.78
CA ARG A 120 14.83 -1.73 6.59
C ARG A 120 15.81 -0.55 6.51
N ASP A 121 16.07 -0.04 5.31
CA ASP A 121 16.96 1.11 5.13
C ASP A 121 16.45 2.34 5.90
N TYR A 122 15.15 2.60 5.85
CA TYR A 122 14.54 3.72 6.57
C TYR A 122 14.56 3.54 8.09
N VAL A 123 14.25 2.35 8.59
CA VAL A 123 14.25 2.05 10.03
C VAL A 123 15.65 2.12 10.62
N LEU A 124 16.66 1.66 9.89
CA LEU A 124 18.06 1.83 10.29
C LEU A 124 18.50 3.31 10.27
N ALA A 125 17.96 4.10 9.33
CA ALA A 125 18.26 5.53 9.22
C ALA A 125 17.48 6.42 10.20
N SER A 126 16.32 5.98 10.69
CA SER A 126 15.45 6.77 11.57
C SER A 126 16.07 6.94 12.96
N GLY A 127 16.85 5.96 13.42
CA GLY A 127 17.46 5.95 14.76
C GLY A 127 16.43 5.84 15.90
N ASP A 128 15.21 5.40 15.60
CA ASP A 128 14.16 5.17 16.60
C ASP A 128 14.20 3.70 17.04
N ASP A 129 14.70 3.48 18.26
CA ASP A 129 14.82 2.14 18.86
C ASP A 129 13.46 1.41 18.94
N GLU A 130 12.35 2.13 19.16
CA GLU A 130 10.99 1.54 19.22
C GLU A 130 10.51 1.08 17.83
N LEU A 131 10.98 1.72 16.75
CA LEU A 131 10.68 1.33 15.37
C LEU A 131 11.57 0.18 14.90
N ILE A 132 12.84 0.17 15.33
CA ILE A 132 13.82 -0.90 15.04
C ILE A 132 13.35 -2.23 15.62
N ASP A 133 12.90 -2.25 16.88
CA ASP A 133 12.40 -3.44 17.57
C ASP A 133 11.16 -4.09 16.89
N GLN A 134 10.49 -3.40 15.96
CA GLN A 134 9.33 -3.96 15.23
C GLN A 134 9.67 -4.61 13.89
N VAL A 135 10.92 -4.52 13.44
CA VAL A 135 11.38 -5.05 12.14
C VAL A 135 12.37 -6.22 12.27
N ASP A 136 12.95 -6.42 13.45
CA ASP A 136 13.76 -7.59 13.84
C ASP A 136 12.90 -8.82 14.21
#